data_AF-A0A6A5WKN4-F1
#
_entry.id   AF-A0A6A5WKN4-F1
#
_cell.length_a   1.000
_cell.length_b   1.000
_cell.length_c   1.000
_cell.angle_alpha   90.00
_cell.angle_beta   90.00
_cell.angle_gamma   90.00
#
_symmetry.space_group_name_H-M   'P 1'
#
loop_
_entity.id
_entity.type
_entity.pdbx_description
1 polymer ?
#
loop_
_entity_poly.entity_id
_entity_poly.type
_entity_poly.pdbx_seq_one_letter_code
_entity_poly.pdbx_strand_id
1 'polypeptide(L)'
;MEYYKGMLFLTTNRIEQFDPAFHNRVHVNIKYGELSPEERCNIWRDHLTRACKKNRNKALWNEEAYRLLGSIKTNGRDIRNSTRTAVNFAQSSDHDVDMTHVLTVVRNNFNAKTTPDLEKILEELEQLHERLSEQTDLASEEQVHTSL
;
A
#
# COMPACT_ATOMS: atom_id res chain seq x y z
N MET A 1 -39.34 -26.55 5.50
CA MET A 1 -38.18 -25.67 5.28
C MET A 1 -37.97 -24.90 6.56
N GLU A 2 -36.87 -25.13 7.25
CA GLU A 2 -36.55 -24.40 8.48
C GLU A 2 -36.08 -22.99 8.10
N TYR A 3 -36.75 -21.98 8.67
CA TYR A 3 -36.34 -20.58 8.54
C TYR A 3 -35.07 -20.37 9.36
N TYR A 4 -33.97 -20.01 8.70
CA TYR A 4 -32.76 -19.57 9.39
C TYR A 4 -33.03 -18.26 10.14
N LYS A 5 -33.08 -18.33 11.47
CA LYS A 5 -33.27 -17.16 12.35
C LYS A 5 -31.93 -16.48 12.65
N GLY A 6 -31.21 -16.06 11.62
CA GLY A 6 -29.91 -15.41 11.78
C GLY A 6 -29.55 -14.49 10.62
N MET A 7 -28.44 -13.76 10.79
CA MET A 7 -27.83 -12.95 9.74
C MET A 7 -26.81 -13.81 8.98
N LEU A 8 -26.88 -13.81 7.65
CA LEU A 8 -25.96 -14.55 6.78
C LEU A 8 -25.20 -13.54 5.91
N PHE A 9 -23.88 -13.58 5.97
CA PHE A 9 -23.00 -12.84 5.08
C PHE A 9 -22.47 -13.77 4.00
N LEU A 10 -22.65 -13.39 2.73
CA LEU A 10 -22.12 -14.11 1.58
C LEU A 10 -21.22 -13.18 0.78
N THR A 11 -20.07 -13.70 0.35
CA THR A 11 -19.14 -13.01 -0.54
C THR A 11 -19.02 -13.82 -1.83
N THR A 12 -19.20 -13.19 -2.99
CA THR A 12 -18.99 -13.84 -4.29
C THR A 12 -18.16 -12.95 -5.20
N ASN A 13 -17.16 -13.54 -5.85
CA ASN A 13 -16.39 -12.88 -6.92
C ASN A 13 -17.11 -12.95 -8.28
N ARG A 14 -18.28 -13.61 -8.34
CA ARG A 14 -19.04 -13.90 -9.58
C ARG A 14 -20.53 -13.71 -9.36
N ILE A 15 -20.94 -12.46 -9.07
CA ILE A 15 -22.35 -12.14 -8.86
C ILE A 15 -23.21 -12.41 -10.11
N GLU A 16 -22.62 -12.32 -11.30
CA GLU A 16 -23.30 -12.60 -12.58
C GLU A 16 -23.63 -14.07 -12.80
N GLN A 17 -22.93 -14.98 -12.09
CA GLN A 17 -23.18 -16.42 -12.15
C GLN A 17 -24.10 -16.90 -11.01
N PHE A 18 -24.62 -15.97 -10.20
CA PHE A 18 -25.50 -16.29 -9.09
C PHE A 18 -26.91 -16.56 -9.59
N ASP A 19 -27.58 -17.56 -9.02
CA ASP A 19 -28.93 -17.94 -9.44
C ASP A 19 -29.93 -16.79 -9.15
N PRO A 20 -30.72 -16.35 -10.15
CA PRO A 20 -31.68 -15.26 -9.99
C PRO A 20 -32.65 -15.41 -8.82
N ALA A 21 -33.01 -16.63 -8.44
CA ALA A 21 -33.89 -16.92 -7.30
C ALA A 21 -33.29 -16.50 -5.95
N PHE A 22 -31.96 -16.34 -5.86
CA PHE A 22 -31.29 -15.85 -4.66
C PHE A 22 -31.42 -14.34 -4.50
N HIS A 23 -31.55 -13.55 -5.58
CA HIS A 23 -31.71 -12.10 -5.46
C HIS A 23 -32.93 -11.71 -4.63
N ASN A 24 -34.02 -12.47 -4.76
CA ASN A 24 -35.26 -12.25 -4.00
C ASN A 24 -35.10 -12.51 -2.49
N ARG A 25 -34.01 -13.18 -2.07
CA ARG A 25 -33.72 -13.51 -0.68
C ARG A 25 -32.60 -12.65 -0.08
N VAL A 26 -32.00 -11.76 -0.87
CA VAL A 26 -30.97 -10.83 -0.40
C VAL A 26 -31.59 -9.46 -0.14
N HIS A 27 -31.56 -9.04 1.12
CA HIS A 27 -32.10 -7.75 1.54
C HIS A 27 -31.17 -6.57 1.19
N VAL A 28 -29.86 -6.80 1.18
CA VAL A 28 -28.84 -5.76 0.90
C VAL A 28 -27.73 -6.35 0.03
N ASN A 29 -27.41 -5.66 -1.07
CA ASN A 29 -26.27 -5.97 -1.93
C ASN A 29 -25.22 -4.86 -1.80
N ILE A 30 -24.02 -5.21 -1.35
CA ILE A 30 -22.88 -4.28 -1.29
C ILE A 30 -21.92 -4.63 -2.42
N LYS A 31 -21.78 -3.72 -3.39
CA LYS A 31 -20.78 -3.86 -4.46
C LYS A 31 -19.52 -3.11 -4.07
N TYR A 32 -18.43 -3.84 -3.91
CA TYR A 32 -17.11 -3.25 -3.74
C TYR A 32 -16.53 -2.92 -5.11
N GLY A 33 -16.32 -1.62 -5.37
CA GLY A 33 -15.67 -1.13 -6.60
C GLY A 33 -14.15 -1.28 -6.55
N GLU A 34 -13.49 -0.90 -7.65
CA GLU A 34 -12.04 -0.68 -7.62
C GLU A 34 -11.73 0.50 -6.69
N LEU A 35 -10.61 0.43 -5.97
CA LEU A 35 -10.16 1.50 -5.09
C LEU A 35 -9.81 2.74 -5.94
N SER A 36 -10.18 3.93 -5.48
CA SER A 36 -9.71 5.19 -6.03
C SER A 36 -8.21 5.41 -5.70
N PRO A 37 -7.49 6.29 -6.43
CA PRO A 37 -6.11 6.63 -6.08
C PRO A 37 -5.97 7.16 -4.64
N GLU A 38 -6.95 7.91 -4.16
CA GLU A 38 -6.98 8.43 -2.79
C GLU A 38 -7.18 7.30 -1.76
N GLU A 39 -8.08 6.36 -2.02
CA GLU A 39 -8.27 5.20 -1.16
C GLU A 39 -6.99 4.35 -1.09
N ARG A 40 -6.32 4.11 -2.23
CA ARG A 40 -5.04 3.40 -2.26
C ARG A 40 -3.94 4.15 -1.49
N CYS A 41 -3.84 5.46 -1.68
CA CYS A 41 -2.91 6.32 -0.92
C CYS A 41 -3.12 6.17 0.59
N ASN A 42 -4.37 6.21 1.06
CA ASN A 42 -4.71 6.07 2.47
C ASN A 42 -4.38 4.66 3.00
N ILE A 43 -4.64 3.62 2.20
CA ILE A 43 -4.31 2.24 2.56
C ILE A 43 -2.78 2.08 2.66
N TRP A 44 -2.02 2.53 1.68
CA TRP A 44 -0.55 2.52 1.71
C TRP A 44 -0.01 3.23 2.95
N ARG A 45 -0.52 4.44 3.23
CA ARG A 45 -0.14 5.24 4.39
C ARG A 45 -0.39 4.50 5.70
N ASP A 46 -1.58 3.93 5.90
CA ASP A 46 -1.91 3.22 7.13
C ASP A 46 -1.00 1.98 7.32
N HIS A 47 -0.80 1.20 6.26
CA HIS A 47 0.03 0.01 6.30
C HIS A 47 1.51 0.34 6.57
N LEU A 48 2.08 1.34 5.88
CA LEU A 48 3.47 1.74 6.03
C LEU A 48 3.73 2.47 7.35
N THR A 49 2.82 3.34 7.79
CA THR A 49 2.94 4.02 9.10
C THR A 49 3.00 2.99 10.24
N ARG A 50 2.17 1.93 10.18
CA ARG A 50 2.20 0.85 11.16
C ARG A 50 3.48 0.02 11.07
N ALA A 51 3.92 -0.30 9.86
CA ALA A 51 5.13 -1.09 9.62
C ALA A 51 6.40 -0.36 10.09
N CYS A 52 6.51 0.92 9.79
CA CYS A 52 7.67 1.77 10.08
C CYS A 52 7.67 2.34 11.51
N LYS A 53 6.71 1.96 12.37
CA LYS A 53 6.58 2.49 13.73
C LYS A 53 7.86 2.32 14.57
N LYS A 54 8.65 1.29 14.28
CA LYS A 54 9.91 0.96 14.97
C LYS A 54 11.17 1.39 14.21
N ASN A 55 11.02 2.02 13.03
CA ASN A 55 12.18 2.49 12.28
C ASN A 55 12.97 3.50 13.12
N ARG A 56 14.29 3.41 13.06
CA ARG A 56 15.21 4.40 13.63
C ARG A 56 15.06 5.72 12.89
N ASN A 57 14.95 5.68 11.56
CA ASN A 57 14.68 6.83 10.71
C ASN A 57 13.19 6.96 10.37
N LYS A 58 12.54 8.03 10.85
CA LYS A 58 11.13 8.34 10.59
C LYS A 58 10.90 9.24 9.37
N ALA A 59 11.95 9.86 8.83
CA ALA A 59 11.85 10.79 7.69
C ALA A 59 11.78 10.09 6.33
N LEU A 60 11.77 8.74 6.31
CA LEU A 60 11.79 7.93 5.09
C LEU A 60 10.48 7.94 4.29
N TRP A 61 9.41 8.56 4.79
CA TRP A 61 8.09 8.54 4.17
C TRP A 61 7.37 9.89 4.33
N ASN A 62 6.79 10.41 3.25
CA ASN A 62 6.01 11.65 3.25
C ASN A 62 4.73 11.51 2.40
N GLU A 63 3.91 12.58 2.36
CA GLU A 63 2.65 12.58 1.59
C GLU A 63 2.85 12.41 0.08
N GLU A 64 3.98 12.87 -0.47
CA GLU A 64 4.31 12.70 -1.89
C GLU A 64 4.50 11.21 -2.22
N ALA A 65 5.23 10.49 -1.38
CA ALA A 65 5.43 9.04 -1.53
C ALA A 65 4.10 8.28 -1.49
N TYR A 66 3.21 8.61 -0.57
CA TYR A 66 1.90 7.97 -0.48
C TYR A 66 1.01 8.26 -1.70
N ARG A 67 1.08 9.47 -2.26
CA ARG A 67 0.37 9.81 -3.50
C ARG A 67 0.90 9.04 -4.70
N LEU A 68 2.22 8.92 -4.82
CA LEU A 68 2.86 8.12 -5.87
C LEU A 68 2.50 6.63 -5.75
N LEU A 69 2.53 6.05 -4.55
CA LEU A 69 2.07 4.67 -4.35
C LEU A 69 0.57 4.50 -4.62
N GLY A 70 -0.24 5.52 -4.34
CA GLY A 70 -1.67 5.55 -4.63
C GLY A 70 -2.01 5.59 -6.13
N SER A 71 -1.11 6.09 -6.99
CA SER A 71 -1.33 6.12 -8.43
C SER A 71 -1.20 4.73 -9.08
N ILE A 72 -0.47 3.81 -8.43
CA ILE A 72 -0.31 2.42 -8.89
C ILE A 72 -1.65 1.68 -8.77
N LYS A 73 -2.16 1.14 -9.89
CA LYS A 73 -3.44 0.43 -9.92
C LYS A 73 -3.35 -0.91 -9.20
N THR A 74 -3.72 -0.92 -7.93
CA THR A 74 -3.64 -2.09 -7.02
C THR A 74 -4.93 -2.27 -6.22
N ASN A 75 -5.23 -3.50 -5.79
CA ASN A 75 -6.29 -3.74 -4.82
C ASN A 75 -5.72 -3.84 -3.38
N GLY A 76 -6.59 -3.87 -2.37
CA GLY A 76 -6.15 -3.91 -0.97
C GLY A 76 -5.30 -5.14 -0.61
N ARG A 77 -5.49 -6.28 -1.28
CA ARG A 77 -4.67 -7.48 -1.09
C ARG A 77 -3.26 -7.28 -1.65
N ASP A 78 -3.15 -6.64 -2.80
CA ASP A 78 -1.87 -6.34 -3.44
C ASP A 78 -1.03 -5.39 -2.58
N ILE A 79 -1.65 -4.33 -2.05
CA ILE A 79 -1.00 -3.37 -1.14
C ILE A 79 -0.52 -4.09 0.12
N ARG A 80 -1.42 -4.80 0.81
CA ARG A 80 -1.09 -5.51 2.05
C ARG A 80 0.04 -6.52 1.86
N ASN A 81 0.02 -7.29 0.77
CA ASN A 81 1.05 -8.28 0.49
C ASN A 81 2.37 -7.61 0.15
N SER A 82 2.35 -6.54 -0.66
CA SER A 82 3.56 -5.79 -1.02
C SER A 82 4.22 -5.18 0.20
N THR A 83 3.46 -4.50 1.07
CA THR A 83 3.99 -3.96 2.33
C THR A 83 4.58 -5.06 3.21
N ARG A 84 3.87 -6.20 3.37
CA ARG A 84 4.37 -7.29 4.22
C ARG A 84 5.67 -7.88 3.70
N THR A 85 5.78 -8.09 2.39
CA THR A 85 7.01 -8.61 1.78
C THR A 85 8.16 -7.61 1.91
N ALA A 86 7.91 -6.30 1.70
CA ALA A 86 8.93 -5.26 1.87
C ALA A 86 9.45 -5.20 3.30
N VAL A 87 8.57 -5.29 4.30
CA VAL A 87 8.94 -5.34 5.72
C VAL A 87 9.80 -6.54 6.04
N ASN A 88 9.40 -7.73 5.58
CA ASN A 88 10.17 -8.95 5.78
C ASN A 88 11.55 -8.86 5.13
N PHE A 89 11.62 -8.25 3.94
CA PHE A 89 12.87 -8.05 3.21
C PHE A 89 13.83 -7.13 3.99
N ALA A 90 13.36 -5.97 4.47
CA ALA A 90 14.16 -5.06 5.29
C ALA A 90 14.65 -5.70 6.59
N GLN A 91 13.75 -6.40 7.29
CA GLN A 91 14.07 -7.06 8.56
C GLN A 91 15.08 -8.20 8.39
N SER A 92 15.04 -8.92 7.26
CA SER A 92 16.03 -9.97 6.98
C SER A 92 17.45 -9.43 6.82
N SER A 93 17.59 -8.12 6.54
CA SER A 93 18.85 -7.43 6.37
C SER A 93 19.22 -6.53 7.56
N ASP A 94 18.45 -6.51 8.65
CA ASP A 94 18.59 -5.57 9.81
C ASP A 94 18.51 -4.07 9.45
N HIS A 95 17.78 -3.75 8.37
CA HIS A 95 17.56 -2.38 7.91
C HIS A 95 16.17 -1.88 8.30
N ASP A 96 16.04 -0.55 8.42
CA ASP A 96 14.74 0.10 8.53
C ASP A 96 13.96 -0.05 7.22
N VAL A 97 12.62 -0.07 7.31
CA VAL A 97 11.78 -0.16 6.12
C VAL A 97 11.78 1.18 5.38
N ASP A 98 12.53 1.25 4.29
CA ASP A 98 12.57 2.41 3.38
C ASP A 98 11.80 2.17 2.07
N MET A 99 11.81 3.16 1.19
CA MET A 99 11.14 3.09 -0.11
C MET A 99 11.76 2.03 -1.04
N THR A 100 13.06 1.77 -0.97
CA THR A 100 13.77 0.82 -1.86
C THR A 100 13.23 -0.60 -1.72
N HIS A 101 12.90 -1.02 -0.49
CA HIS A 101 12.28 -2.32 -0.22
C HIS A 101 10.89 -2.43 -0.85
N VAL A 102 10.10 -1.35 -0.78
CA VAL A 102 8.76 -1.31 -1.39
C VAL A 102 8.86 -1.30 -2.91
N LEU A 103 9.75 -0.50 -3.47
CA LEU A 103 10.00 -0.41 -4.91
C LEU A 103 10.43 -1.76 -5.50
N THR A 104 11.32 -2.47 -4.82
CA THR A 104 11.78 -3.81 -5.23
C THR A 104 10.60 -4.78 -5.34
N VAL A 105 9.72 -4.77 -4.34
CA VAL A 105 8.55 -5.66 -4.32
C VAL A 105 7.52 -5.25 -5.37
N VAL A 106 7.28 -3.94 -5.53
CA VAL A 106 6.34 -3.40 -6.52
C VAL A 106 6.81 -3.73 -7.94
N ARG A 107 8.09 -3.49 -8.26
CA ARG A 107 8.70 -3.80 -9.56
C ARG A 107 8.61 -5.29 -9.90
N ASN A 108 8.74 -6.17 -8.90
CA ASN A 108 8.64 -7.62 -9.11
C ASN A 108 7.20 -8.13 -9.26
N ASN A 109 6.25 -7.53 -8.54
CA ASN A 109 4.87 -8.03 -8.48
C ASN A 109 3.94 -7.42 -9.52
N PHE A 110 4.26 -6.22 -10.02
CA PHE A 110 3.44 -5.49 -10.98
C PHE A 110 4.19 -5.34 -12.30
N ASN A 111 3.45 -5.39 -13.40
CA ASN A 111 4.00 -5.19 -14.73
C ASN A 111 3.26 -4.05 -15.46
N ALA A 112 3.89 -3.52 -16.50
CA ALA A 112 3.39 -2.40 -17.29
C ALA A 112 1.98 -2.63 -17.89
N LYS A 113 1.50 -3.87 -18.00
CA LYS A 113 0.13 -4.15 -18.48
C LYS A 113 -0.95 -3.68 -17.50
N THR A 114 -0.63 -3.61 -16.20
CA THR A 114 -1.60 -3.27 -15.14
C THR A 114 -1.57 -1.79 -14.78
N THR A 115 -0.39 -1.16 -14.91
CA THR A 115 -0.18 0.29 -14.72
C THR A 115 0.80 0.75 -15.80
N PRO A 116 0.34 1.39 -16.89
CA PRO A 116 1.20 1.81 -18.00
C PRO A 116 2.33 2.75 -17.57
N ASP A 117 2.05 3.62 -16.60
CA ASP A 117 3.00 4.61 -16.08
C ASP A 117 3.84 4.06 -14.91
N LEU A 118 3.89 2.72 -14.71
CA LEU A 118 4.56 2.12 -13.55
C LEU A 118 6.02 2.55 -13.46
N GLU A 119 6.78 2.44 -14.55
CA GLU A 119 8.21 2.80 -14.53
C GLU A 119 8.42 4.26 -14.18
N LYS A 120 7.60 5.16 -14.73
CA LYS A 120 7.65 6.59 -14.39
C LYS A 120 7.37 6.84 -12.90
N ILE A 121 6.38 6.15 -12.33
CA ILE A 121 6.06 6.26 -10.90
C ILE A 121 7.21 5.73 -10.04
N LEU A 122 7.85 4.64 -10.45
CA LEU A 122 9.01 4.08 -9.75
C LEU A 122 10.20 5.05 -9.79
N GLU A 123 10.48 5.66 -10.95
CA GLU A 123 11.53 6.69 -11.10
C GLU A 123 11.26 7.91 -10.21
N GLU A 124 10.02 8.41 -10.17
CA GLU A 124 9.63 9.54 -9.30
C GLU A 124 9.80 9.20 -7.81
N LEU A 125 9.49 7.95 -7.41
CA LEU A 125 9.71 7.47 -6.04
C LEU A 125 11.20 7.31 -5.70
N GLU A 126 12.02 6.84 -6.64
CA GLU A 126 13.48 6.73 -6.46
C GLU A 126 14.09 8.12 -6.25
N GLN A 127 13.75 9.10 -7.10
CA GLN A 127 14.19 10.49 -6.95
C GLN A 127 13.71 11.13 -5.64
N LEU A 128 12.49 10.83 -5.21
CA LEU A 128 11.97 11.30 -3.93
C LEU A 128 12.75 10.68 -2.75
N HIS A 129 13.09 9.40 -2.83
CA HIS A 129 13.86 8.73 -1.80
C HIS A 129 15.26 9.36 -1.64
N GLU A 130 15.96 9.61 -2.75
CA GLU A 130 17.27 10.28 -2.76
C GLU A 130 17.19 11.65 -2.09
N ARG A 131 16.21 12.50 -2.48
CA ARG A 131 16.00 13.82 -1.87
C ARG A 131 15.75 13.76 -0.36
N LEU A 132 14.98 12.78 0.11
CA LEU A 132 14.67 12.63 1.54
C LEU A 132 15.87 12.09 2.34
N SER A 133 16.70 11.25 1.73
CA SER A 133 17.94 10.77 2.34
C SER A 133 18.92 11.93 2.55
N GLU A 134 19.16 12.73 1.51
CA GLU A 134 20.06 13.90 1.57
C GLU A 134 19.63 14.92 2.63
N GLN A 135 18.32 15.19 2.74
CA GLN A 135 17.79 16.10 3.77
C GLN A 135 17.98 15.55 5.19
N THR A 136 17.92 14.23 5.38
CA THR A 136 18.13 13.60 6.69
C THR A 136 19.59 13.70 7.12
N ASP A 137 20.52 13.53 6.17
CA ASP A 137 21.96 13.62 6.43
C ASP A 137 22.37 15.05 6.80
N LEU A 138 21.91 16.06 6.04
CA LEU A 138 22.18 17.48 6.31
C LEU A 138 21.63 17.93 7.68
N ALA A 139 20.42 17.49 8.04
CA ALA A 139 19.82 17.81 9.34
C ALA A 139 20.57 17.15 10.52
N SER A 140 21.21 16.01 10.27
CA SER A 140 22.03 15.32 11.27
C SER A 140 23.35 16.06 11.52
N GLU A 141 23.96 16.63 10.47
CA GLU A 141 25.21 17.40 10.56
C GLU A 141 25.02 18.77 11.27
N GLU A 142 23.91 19.46 11.00
CA GLU A 142 23.62 20.78 11.58
C GLU A 142 23.37 20.72 13.11
N GLN A 143 22.80 19.63 13.61
CA GLN A 143 22.58 19.40 15.05
C GLN A 143 23.88 19.11 15.81
N VAL A 144 24.87 18.51 15.16
CA VAL A 144 26.20 18.27 15.76
C VAL A 144 26.96 19.59 15.92
N HIS A 145 26.84 20.51 14.95
CA HIS A 145 27.59 21.77 14.97
C HIS A 145 27.00 22.83 15.93
N THR A 146 25.71 22.74 16.25
CA THR A 146 25.02 23.69 17.16
C THR A 146 25.15 23.31 18.64
N SER A 147 25.69 22.12 18.94
CA SER A 147 25.84 21.58 20.31
C SER A 147 27.26 21.75 20.90
N LEU A 148 28.14 22.50 20.22
CA LEU A 148 29.51 22.86 20.64
C LEU A 148 29.60 24.35 20.99
#